data_AF-A0A812K4G6-F1
#
_entry.id   AF-A0A812K4G6-F1
#
_cell.length_a   1.000
_cell.length_b   1.000
_cell.length_c   1.000
_cell.angle_alpha   90.00
_cell.angle_beta   90.00
_cell.angle_gamma   90.00
#
_symmetry.space_group_name_H-M   'P 1'
#
loop_
_entity.id
_entity.type
_entity.pdbx_description
1 polymer ?
#
loop_
_entity_poly.entity_id
_entity_poly.type
_entity_poly.pdbx_seq_one_letter_code
_entity_poly.pdbx_strand_id
1 'polypeptide(L)'
;MASSYSCGGRGTVTMDEERKQATWQLTAEDLQGASSGRYVHVEADASSFFGSANMQLTHLLLYPRGGCGGPDGQATVQCRLIGDQAAFVWVRLGSTNQVPLLAHPGRWTDPAHLPQPSLSSTWTVTVRVFSNAEFHLEFQHQMQELTVARDQELAAARAARRETAQLRALMDTAADVADGTAQRLAAAAGKIQASFRKSVFRRRVKAALGAMARQQRHVKLTAAASCVQALWRARQLRRERRRQEDVRWASATHYDAILAFDSLSEFLSTREVCFLKNVESKLDVVQQGNFRIVAVVGLFDKGKTWLLNKLFGVNLPSGKLHTTKGLSFLWVEDRRMLIIDSAGVQSPVSYRAQAVDAIWDARNTETLVLEMISRIAHHMIFVVSDTTWFEQQKVAELHQKYVQRRQHRELIVVHNLSTTSQVEVARALFERQVTRCYDGVPSHLGDLIFTADAGEGTPPVHHIGLCQEYSAAGDRFNGKNREYLLQSLEHGSILGSHLALAETFSAELSKLMPKFASIEAGVPEVAANTTGAATQAISVKFCTRAEATEGVILTELAMTTTQLKIMTRSYFGTGECLTLQK
;
A
#
# COMPACT_ATOMS: atom_id res chain seq x y z
N MET A 1 -30.33 32.49 9.97
CA MET A 1 -30.17 31.59 11.15
C MET A 1 -30.89 30.28 10.86
N ALA A 2 -30.14 29.27 10.44
CA ALA A 2 -30.56 27.87 10.46
C ALA A 2 -29.30 27.08 10.85
N SER A 3 -29.21 26.68 12.11
CA SER A 3 -28.13 25.88 12.64
C SER A 3 -28.35 24.42 12.22
N SER A 4 -27.46 23.87 11.39
CA SER A 4 -27.40 22.44 11.12
C SER A 4 -26.84 21.72 12.35
N TYR A 5 -27.66 20.88 12.98
CA TYR A 5 -27.20 19.93 14.00
C TYR A 5 -27.18 18.54 13.39
N SER A 6 -26.00 17.95 13.23
CA SER A 6 -25.84 16.54 12.87
C SER A 6 -25.85 15.69 14.15
N CYS A 7 -26.77 14.73 14.23
CA CYS A 7 -26.68 13.64 15.21
C CYS A 7 -26.05 12.44 14.51
N GLY A 8 -24.77 12.17 14.78
CA GLY A 8 -24.05 11.02 14.22
C GLY A 8 -24.43 9.72 14.93
N GLY A 9 -25.45 9.02 14.44
CA GLY A 9 -25.70 7.62 14.79
C GLY A 9 -24.65 6.72 14.12
N ARG A 10 -23.98 5.84 14.87
CA ARG A 10 -22.94 4.93 14.36
C ARG A 10 -23.55 3.56 14.00
N GLY A 11 -24.20 3.48 12.84
CA GLY A 11 -24.52 2.17 12.25
C GLY A 11 -23.25 1.43 11.83
N THR A 12 -23.18 0.11 12.01
CA THR A 12 -22.06 -0.69 11.49
C THR A 12 -22.22 -0.91 9.99
N VAL A 13 -21.19 -0.53 9.23
CA VAL A 13 -21.15 -0.71 7.78
C VAL A 13 -20.27 -1.91 7.43
N THR A 14 -20.83 -2.87 6.70
CA THR A 14 -20.10 -3.97 6.08
C THR A 14 -20.06 -3.78 4.57
N MET A 15 -18.86 -3.78 4.01
CA MET A 15 -18.61 -3.59 2.58
C MET A 15 -18.18 -4.92 1.95
N ASP A 16 -18.69 -5.20 0.74
CA ASP A 16 -18.37 -6.36 -0.07
C ASP A 16 -17.91 -5.87 -1.46
N GLU A 17 -16.58 -5.79 -1.64
CA GLU A 17 -15.93 -5.18 -2.80
C GLU A 17 -16.14 -5.99 -4.08
N GLU A 18 -16.14 -7.33 -3.99
CA GLU A 18 -16.37 -8.23 -5.13
C GLU A 18 -17.77 -8.04 -5.73
N ARG A 19 -18.74 -7.63 -4.90
CA ARG A 19 -20.14 -7.45 -5.29
C ARG A 19 -20.57 -5.98 -5.42
N LYS A 20 -19.63 -5.04 -5.32
CA LYS A 20 -19.90 -3.58 -5.32
C LYS A 20 -21.07 -3.22 -4.38
N GLN A 21 -21.04 -3.80 -3.17
CA GLN A 21 -22.17 -3.78 -2.23
C GLN A 21 -21.77 -3.16 -0.90
N ALA A 22 -22.59 -2.24 -0.39
CA ALA A 22 -22.48 -1.67 0.94
C ALA A 22 -23.70 -2.07 1.76
N THR A 23 -23.49 -2.50 3.00
CA THR A 23 -24.56 -2.95 3.91
C THR A 23 -24.47 -2.25 5.25
N TRP A 24 -25.55 -1.60 5.66
CA TRP A 24 -25.68 -0.94 6.95
C TRP A 24 -26.62 -1.74 7.84
N GLN A 25 -26.19 -2.00 9.07
CA GLN A 25 -27.09 -2.49 10.12
C GLN A 25 -27.45 -1.33 11.03
N LEU A 26 -28.74 -1.02 11.10
CA LEU A 26 -29.33 0.01 11.95
C LEU A 26 -30.22 -0.67 13.00
N THR A 27 -30.07 -0.27 14.26
CA THR A 27 -30.90 -0.74 15.36
C THR A 27 -32.13 0.15 15.55
N ALA A 28 -33.11 -0.31 16.34
CA ALA A 28 -34.28 0.50 16.68
C ALA A 28 -33.88 1.77 17.47
N GLU A 29 -32.81 1.72 18.26
CA GLU A 29 -32.27 2.87 19.00
C GLU A 29 -31.66 3.92 18.07
N ASP A 30 -30.97 3.51 17.00
CA ASP A 30 -30.44 4.42 15.97
C ASP A 30 -31.56 5.21 15.28
N LEU A 31 -32.78 4.66 15.24
CA LEU A 31 -33.96 5.26 14.62
C LEU A 31 -34.82 6.06 15.62
N GLN A 32 -34.80 5.75 16.92
CA GLN A 32 -35.61 6.46 17.93
C GLN A 32 -35.12 7.90 18.18
N GLY A 33 -33.83 8.18 17.99
CA GLY A 33 -33.27 9.54 18.04
C GLY A 33 -33.81 10.51 16.97
N ALA A 34 -34.45 10.00 15.91
CA ALA A 34 -35.02 10.78 14.79
C ALA A 34 -36.42 11.37 15.08
N SER A 35 -37.09 10.94 16.16
CA SER A 35 -38.50 11.29 16.49
C SER A 35 -38.79 12.78 16.77
N SER A 36 -37.78 13.66 16.72
CA SER A 36 -37.88 15.11 16.91
C SER A 36 -37.78 15.93 15.61
N GLY A 37 -38.07 15.33 14.45
CA GLY A 37 -37.87 15.97 13.14
C GLY A 37 -36.41 15.92 12.66
N ARG A 38 -35.61 15.01 13.23
CA ARG A 38 -34.20 14.80 12.86
C ARG A 38 -34.11 13.64 11.87
N TYR A 39 -33.28 13.79 10.85
CA TYR A 39 -32.98 12.75 9.87
C TYR A 39 -31.76 11.93 10.31
N VAL A 40 -31.74 10.63 10.00
CA VAL A 40 -30.51 9.85 10.05
C VAL A 40 -29.77 10.12 8.75
N HIS A 41 -28.70 10.91 8.82
CA HIS A 41 -27.80 11.12 7.68
C HIS A 41 -26.70 10.07 7.70
N VAL A 42 -26.65 9.27 6.64
CA VAL A 42 -25.58 8.31 6.42
C VAL A 42 -24.80 8.75 5.20
N GLU A 43 -23.54 9.15 5.43
CA GLU A 43 -22.58 9.51 4.38
C GLU A 43 -21.57 8.37 4.22
N ALA A 44 -21.37 7.92 2.98
CA ALA A 44 -20.36 6.92 2.67
C ALA A 44 -19.55 7.41 1.46
N ASP A 45 -18.30 7.79 1.70
CA ASP A 45 -17.38 8.13 0.63
C ASP A 45 -16.94 6.85 -0.10
N ALA A 46 -17.53 6.64 -1.27
CA ALA A 46 -17.23 5.50 -2.14
C ALA A 46 -16.26 5.86 -3.28
N SER A 47 -15.60 7.02 -3.21
CA SER A 47 -14.68 7.51 -4.25
C SER A 47 -13.51 6.56 -4.55
N SER A 48 -13.07 5.77 -3.57
CA SER A 48 -12.03 4.76 -3.76
C SER A 48 -12.51 3.43 -4.37
N PHE A 49 -13.82 3.24 -4.55
CA PHE A 49 -14.43 1.93 -4.83
C PHE A 49 -14.79 1.68 -6.30
N PHE A 50 -15.18 2.71 -7.04
CA PHE A 50 -15.75 2.53 -8.38
C PHE A 50 -14.76 2.62 -9.54
N GLY A 51 -13.47 2.87 -9.27
CA GLY A 51 -12.42 2.95 -10.29
C GLY A 51 -12.54 4.13 -11.27
N SER A 52 -13.73 4.72 -11.39
CA SER A 52 -13.98 6.05 -11.95
C SER A 52 -14.16 7.04 -10.79
N ALA A 53 -13.53 8.21 -10.91
CA ALA A 53 -13.50 9.23 -9.86
C ALA A 53 -14.87 9.88 -9.54
N ASN A 54 -15.96 9.45 -10.17
CA ASN A 54 -17.20 10.22 -10.27
C ASN A 54 -18.43 9.45 -9.77
N MET A 55 -18.34 8.63 -8.72
CA MET A 55 -19.55 8.09 -8.07
C MET A 55 -19.44 8.11 -6.54
N GLN A 56 -20.18 9.02 -5.91
CA GLN A 56 -20.36 9.14 -4.47
C GLN A 56 -21.84 9.00 -4.11
N LEU A 57 -22.15 8.13 -3.14
CA LEU A 57 -23.47 8.05 -2.52
C LEU A 57 -23.45 8.93 -1.27
N THR A 58 -23.91 10.16 -1.39
CA THR A 58 -23.64 11.19 -0.37
C THR A 58 -24.71 11.26 0.73
N HIS A 59 -25.95 10.88 0.40
CA HIS A 59 -27.04 10.97 1.36
C HIS A 59 -28.07 9.85 1.19
N LEU A 60 -28.25 9.07 2.25
CA LEU A 60 -29.46 8.28 2.51
C LEU A 60 -30.27 9.01 3.58
N LEU A 61 -31.53 9.34 3.28
CA LEU A 61 -32.43 9.95 4.25
C LEU A 61 -33.57 8.99 4.59
N LEU A 62 -33.77 8.77 5.89
CA LEU A 62 -34.86 7.99 6.45
C LEU A 62 -35.77 8.92 7.24
N TYR A 63 -37.02 9.06 6.81
CA TYR A 63 -38.02 9.87 7.52
C TYR A 63 -39.21 9.02 7.98
N PRO A 64 -39.61 9.12 9.25
CA PRO A 64 -40.94 8.69 9.68
C PRO A 64 -41.97 9.72 9.21
N ARG A 65 -42.97 9.30 8.43
CA ARG A 65 -44.06 10.17 8.00
C ARG A 65 -45.19 10.10 9.04
N GLY A 66 -45.43 11.21 9.74
CA GLY A 66 -46.53 11.35 10.69
C GLY A 66 -46.16 12.30 11.83
N GLY A 67 -46.82 13.45 11.90
CA GLY A 67 -46.76 14.30 13.09
C GLY A 67 -47.24 13.51 14.32
N CYS A 68 -46.61 13.77 15.45
CA CYS A 68 -46.81 13.09 16.72
C CYS A 68 -48.30 12.74 16.96
N GLY A 69 -48.66 11.45 16.87
CA GLY A 69 -49.95 10.94 17.37
C GLY A 69 -50.77 9.97 16.51
N GLY A 70 -50.40 9.66 15.26
CA GLY A 70 -51.13 8.68 14.44
C GLY A 70 -50.46 7.29 14.37
N PRO A 71 -51.21 6.17 14.36
CA PRO A 71 -50.65 4.79 14.33
C PRO A 71 -49.96 4.39 13.02
N ASP A 72 -50.07 5.17 11.94
CA ASP A 72 -49.57 4.82 10.61
C ASP A 72 -48.20 5.46 10.31
N GLY A 73 -47.14 4.98 10.96
CA GLY A 73 -45.78 5.44 10.71
C GLY A 73 -45.15 4.76 9.49
N GLN A 74 -45.15 5.40 8.32
CA GLN A 74 -44.41 4.93 7.14
C GLN A 74 -42.96 5.43 7.17
N ALA A 75 -42.00 4.55 6.82
CA ALA A 75 -40.62 4.93 6.57
C ALA A 75 -40.44 5.25 5.08
N THR A 76 -39.79 6.38 4.81
CA THR A 76 -39.50 6.83 3.44
C THR A 76 -38.00 6.85 3.23
N VAL A 77 -37.53 6.25 2.13
CA VAL A 77 -36.12 6.22 1.76
C VAL A 77 -35.91 7.10 0.54
N GLN A 78 -34.97 8.02 0.62
CA GLN A 78 -34.48 8.78 -0.53
C GLN A 78 -32.97 8.64 -0.63
N CYS A 79 -32.47 8.47 -1.85
CA CYS A 79 -31.05 8.47 -2.14
C CYS A 79 -30.71 9.53 -3.20
N ARG A 80 -29.49 10.05 -3.13
CA ARG A 80 -28.93 10.96 -4.12
C ARG A 80 -27.52 10.49 -4.49
N LEU A 81 -27.27 10.36 -5.80
CA LEU A 81 -25.96 10.06 -6.36
C LEU A 81 -25.27 11.35 -6.79
N ILE A 82 -23.99 11.48 -6.45
CA ILE A 82 -23.09 12.47 -7.02
C ILE A 82 -22.19 11.72 -8.01
N GLY A 83 -22.43 11.95 -9.29
CA GLY A 83 -21.73 11.26 -10.37
C GLY A 83 -22.40 11.42 -11.73
N ASP A 84 -21.76 10.98 -12.79
CA ASP A 84 -22.19 11.28 -14.18
C ASP A 84 -23.15 10.21 -14.75
N GLN A 85 -23.37 9.13 -14.00
CA GLN A 85 -24.13 7.97 -14.44
C GLN A 85 -25.31 7.69 -13.51
N ALA A 86 -26.45 7.28 -14.09
CA ALA A 86 -27.56 6.74 -13.32
C ALA A 86 -27.17 5.38 -12.73
N ALA A 87 -27.60 5.10 -11.51
CA ALA A 87 -27.46 3.79 -10.90
C ALA A 87 -28.75 3.34 -10.22
N PHE A 88 -28.95 2.04 -10.27
CA PHE A 88 -30.01 1.38 -9.53
C PHE A 88 -29.54 1.09 -8.12
N VAL A 89 -30.29 1.59 -7.14
CA VAL A 89 -30.07 1.37 -5.71
C VAL A 89 -31.12 0.39 -5.25
N TRP A 90 -30.70 -0.78 -4.80
CA TRP A 90 -31.58 -1.68 -4.07
C TRP A 90 -31.65 -1.26 -2.62
N VAL A 91 -32.84 -1.29 -2.03
CA VAL A 91 -33.01 -1.19 -0.59
C VAL A 91 -33.69 -2.47 -0.13
N ARG A 92 -32.94 -3.28 0.60
CA ARG A 92 -33.48 -4.45 1.29
C ARG A 92 -33.86 -4.05 2.71
N LEU A 93 -35.00 -4.51 3.19
CA LEU A 93 -35.39 -4.41 4.60
C LEU A 93 -35.61 -5.81 5.16
N GLY A 94 -34.66 -6.28 5.97
CA GLY A 94 -34.71 -7.62 6.57
C GLY A 94 -34.70 -8.74 5.52
N SER A 95 -35.44 -9.83 5.77
CA SER A 95 -35.36 -11.04 4.96
C SER A 95 -36.21 -11.03 3.68
N THR A 96 -37.26 -10.22 3.56
CA THR A 96 -38.34 -10.50 2.60
C THR A 96 -38.64 -9.43 1.56
N ASN A 97 -38.28 -8.15 1.76
CA ASN A 97 -38.65 -7.10 0.81
C ASN A 97 -37.43 -6.40 0.21
N GLN A 98 -37.38 -6.36 -1.12
CA GLN A 98 -36.43 -5.61 -1.93
C GLN A 98 -37.20 -4.59 -2.76
N VAL A 99 -36.85 -3.31 -2.64
CA VAL A 99 -37.42 -2.25 -3.48
C VAL A 99 -36.31 -1.68 -4.36
N PRO A 100 -36.42 -1.76 -5.69
CA PRO A 100 -35.49 -1.09 -6.57
C PRO A 100 -35.83 0.41 -6.64
N LEU A 101 -34.82 1.26 -6.46
CA LEU A 101 -34.90 2.70 -6.65
C LEU A 101 -33.96 3.09 -7.80
N LEU A 102 -34.47 3.82 -8.79
CA LEU A 102 -33.64 4.39 -9.86
C LEU A 102 -33.15 5.77 -9.41
N ALA A 103 -31.85 5.89 -9.17
CA ALA A 103 -31.22 7.16 -8.77
C ALA A 103 -30.52 7.82 -9.96
N HIS A 104 -30.85 9.08 -10.18
CA HIS A 104 -30.25 9.91 -11.22
C HIS A 104 -29.20 10.86 -10.62
N PRO A 105 -28.11 11.14 -11.37
CA PRO A 105 -27.15 12.19 -11.05
C PRO A 105 -27.79 13.47 -10.54
N GLY A 106 -27.43 13.89 -9.33
CA GLY A 106 -27.83 15.19 -8.78
C GLY A 106 -29.30 15.34 -8.40
N ARG A 107 -30.16 14.31 -8.61
CA ARG A 107 -31.59 14.32 -8.22
C ARG A 107 -31.86 13.34 -7.09
N TRP A 108 -32.77 13.71 -6.19
CA TRP A 108 -33.32 12.78 -5.21
C TRP A 108 -34.29 11.81 -5.89
N THR A 109 -34.27 10.54 -5.49
CA THR A 109 -35.27 9.57 -5.92
C THR A 109 -36.65 9.92 -5.38
N ASP A 110 -37.69 9.57 -6.15
CA ASP A 110 -39.05 9.60 -5.62
C ASP A 110 -39.15 8.72 -4.36
N PRO A 111 -39.86 9.18 -3.32
CA PRO A 111 -39.98 8.46 -2.07
C PRO A 111 -40.64 7.08 -2.27
N ALA A 112 -39.92 6.00 -1.98
CA ALA A 112 -40.52 4.68 -1.88
C ALA A 112 -41.16 4.49 -0.49
N HIS A 113 -42.44 4.14 -0.48
CA HIS A 113 -43.18 3.82 0.74
C HIS A 113 -42.89 2.38 1.16
N LEU A 114 -42.38 2.20 2.38
CA LEU A 114 -42.06 0.88 2.92
C LEU A 114 -43.06 0.49 4.02
N PRO A 115 -43.49 -0.79 4.08
CA PRO A 115 -44.38 -1.27 5.13
C PRO A 115 -43.71 -1.21 6.51
N GLN A 116 -44.50 -0.92 7.54
CA GLN A 116 -44.02 -0.73 8.91
C GLN A 116 -43.50 -2.06 9.50
N PRO A 117 -42.25 -2.14 9.96
CA PRO A 117 -41.76 -3.34 10.63
C PRO A 117 -42.02 -3.29 12.14
N SER A 118 -41.99 -4.46 12.78
CA SER A 118 -42.16 -4.58 14.23
C SER A 118 -40.99 -3.94 14.98
N LEU A 119 -41.28 -3.33 16.14
CA LEU A 119 -40.34 -2.57 17.00
C LEU A 119 -39.12 -3.38 17.50
N SER A 120 -39.06 -4.69 17.25
CA SER A 120 -37.98 -5.59 17.67
C SER A 120 -37.00 -5.98 16.56
N SER A 121 -37.03 -5.32 15.40
CA SER A 121 -36.27 -5.74 14.22
C SER A 121 -35.03 -4.89 13.95
N THR A 122 -33.90 -5.54 13.68
CA THR A 122 -32.67 -4.92 13.15
C THR A 122 -32.85 -4.67 11.65
N TRP A 123 -32.54 -3.46 11.22
CA TRP A 123 -32.68 -3.03 9.83
C TRP A 123 -31.36 -3.26 9.12
N THR A 124 -31.36 -4.11 8.09
CA THR A 124 -30.18 -4.26 7.23
C THR A 124 -30.48 -3.57 5.90
N VAL A 125 -29.95 -2.37 5.67
CA VAL A 125 -30.02 -1.68 4.37
C VAL A 125 -28.84 -2.12 3.55
N THR A 126 -29.09 -2.72 2.38
CA THR A 126 -28.03 -3.12 1.45
C THR A 126 -28.17 -2.33 0.16
N VAL A 127 -27.19 -1.48 -0.16
CA VAL A 127 -27.10 -0.79 -1.44
C VAL A 127 -26.11 -1.54 -2.34
N ARG A 128 -26.57 -1.93 -3.52
CA ARG A 128 -25.71 -2.33 -4.64
C ARG A 128 -25.80 -1.30 -5.73
N VAL A 129 -24.69 -1.06 -6.42
CA VAL A 129 -24.61 -0.19 -7.58
C VAL A 129 -24.30 -1.05 -8.79
N PHE A 130 -25.18 -1.00 -9.79
CA PHE A 130 -25.03 -1.72 -11.05
C PHE A 130 -24.82 -0.74 -12.21
N SER A 131 -23.98 -1.09 -13.17
CA SER A 131 -24.06 -0.49 -14.51
C SER A 131 -25.35 -0.96 -15.22
N ASN A 132 -25.84 -0.20 -16.20
CA ASN A 132 -27.06 -0.57 -16.95
C ASN A 132 -26.99 -1.97 -17.58
N ALA A 133 -25.81 -2.39 -18.06
CA ALA A 133 -25.60 -3.72 -18.65
C ALA A 133 -25.61 -4.83 -17.58
N GLU A 134 -24.90 -4.63 -16.46
CA GLU A 134 -24.92 -5.55 -15.32
C GLU A 134 -26.33 -5.70 -14.74
N PHE A 135 -27.09 -4.59 -14.66
CA PHE A 135 -28.47 -4.60 -14.17
C PHE A 135 -29.38 -5.47 -15.05
N HIS A 136 -29.34 -5.30 -16.38
CA HIS A 136 -30.18 -6.11 -17.27
C HIS A 136 -29.82 -7.59 -17.21
N LEU A 137 -28.54 -7.93 -17.14
CA LEU A 137 -28.08 -9.31 -17.00
C LEU A 137 -28.52 -9.93 -15.67
N GLU A 138 -28.33 -9.25 -14.55
CA GLU A 138 -28.71 -9.78 -13.23
C GLU A 138 -30.22 -9.84 -13.04
N PHE A 139 -30.97 -8.87 -13.57
CA PHE A 139 -32.43 -8.89 -13.59
C PHE A 139 -32.98 -10.05 -14.43
N GLN A 140 -32.42 -10.27 -15.64
CA GLN A 140 -32.79 -11.42 -16.47
C GLN A 140 -32.48 -12.74 -15.78
N HIS A 141 -31.30 -12.86 -15.14
CA HIS A 141 -30.91 -14.05 -14.39
C HIS A 141 -31.88 -14.33 -13.23
N GLN A 142 -32.21 -13.32 -12.41
CA GLN A 142 -33.16 -13.49 -11.30
C GLN A 142 -34.58 -13.83 -11.79
N MET A 143 -35.05 -13.19 -12.86
CA MET A 143 -36.34 -13.51 -13.47
C MET A 143 -36.37 -14.93 -14.04
N GLN A 144 -35.26 -15.40 -14.61
CA GLN A 144 -35.14 -16.77 -15.12
C GLN A 144 -35.11 -17.79 -13.98
N GLU A 145 -34.36 -17.53 -12.90
CA GLU A 145 -34.36 -18.37 -11.68
C GLU A 145 -35.75 -18.46 -11.04
N LEU A 146 -36.46 -17.33 -10.91
CA LEU A 146 -37.83 -17.30 -10.38
C LEU A 146 -38.81 -18.05 -11.29
N THR A 147 -38.65 -17.95 -12.61
CA THR A 147 -39.51 -18.66 -13.57
C THR A 147 -39.27 -20.18 -13.49
N VAL A 148 -38.00 -20.61 -13.44
CA VAL A 148 -37.65 -22.04 -13.29
C VAL A 148 -38.15 -22.59 -11.96
N ALA A 149 -38.02 -21.85 -10.86
CA ALA A 149 -38.52 -22.26 -9.56
C ALA A 149 -40.06 -22.40 -9.55
N ARG A 150 -40.77 -21.42 -10.13
CA ARG A 150 -42.24 -21.43 -10.25
C ARG A 150 -42.73 -22.60 -11.09
N ASP A 151 -42.07 -22.88 -12.21
CA ASP A 151 -42.47 -23.97 -13.11
C ASP A 151 -42.21 -25.35 -12.47
N GLN A 152 -41.13 -25.49 -11.70
CA GLN A 152 -40.87 -26.70 -10.90
C GLN A 152 -41.92 -26.90 -9.80
N GLU A 153 -42.37 -25.82 -9.14
CA GLU A 153 -43.42 -25.88 -8.13
C GLU A 153 -44.79 -26.23 -8.75
N LEU A 154 -45.14 -25.63 -9.89
CA LEU A 154 -46.34 -25.95 -10.67
C LEU A 154 -46.34 -27.40 -11.16
N ALA A 155 -45.20 -27.91 -11.65
CA ALA A 155 -45.05 -29.29 -12.06
C ALA A 155 -45.25 -30.26 -10.88
N ALA A 156 -44.65 -29.95 -9.72
CA ALA A 156 -44.82 -30.74 -8.50
C ALA A 156 -46.28 -30.71 -7.99
N ALA A 157 -46.94 -29.55 -8.03
CA ALA A 157 -48.34 -29.40 -7.65
C ALA A 157 -49.28 -30.18 -8.59
N ARG A 158 -49.02 -30.17 -9.90
CA ARG A 158 -49.77 -30.97 -10.89
C ARG A 158 -49.59 -32.47 -10.67
N ALA A 159 -48.37 -32.92 -10.39
CA ALA A 159 -48.09 -34.31 -10.06
C ALA A 159 -48.82 -34.76 -8.79
N ALA A 160 -48.80 -33.94 -7.74
CA ALA A 160 -49.53 -34.22 -6.50
C ALA A 160 -51.05 -34.30 -6.73
N ARG A 161 -51.62 -33.38 -7.51
CA ARG A 161 -53.05 -33.39 -7.87
C ARG A 161 -53.45 -34.67 -8.62
N ARG A 162 -52.63 -35.13 -9.56
CA ARG A 162 -52.84 -36.39 -10.29
C ARG A 162 -52.83 -37.60 -9.34
N GLU A 163 -51.89 -37.64 -8.39
CA GLU A 163 -51.81 -38.71 -7.38
C GLU A 163 -53.05 -38.73 -6.47
N THR A 164 -53.50 -37.57 -5.99
CA THR A 164 -54.76 -37.48 -5.20
C THR A 164 -56.00 -37.86 -6.01
N ALA A 165 -56.06 -37.50 -7.29
CA ALA A 165 -57.17 -37.86 -8.16
C ALA A 165 -57.21 -39.38 -8.42
N GLN A 166 -56.05 -40.00 -8.64
CA GLN A 166 -55.94 -41.46 -8.76
C GLN A 166 -56.36 -42.17 -7.47
N LEU A 167 -55.96 -41.67 -6.30
CA LEU A 167 -56.39 -42.23 -5.01
C LEU A 167 -57.91 -42.10 -4.80
N ARG A 168 -58.51 -40.95 -5.14
CA ARG A 168 -59.98 -40.79 -5.09
C ARG A 168 -60.69 -41.75 -6.04
N ALA A 169 -60.26 -41.84 -7.30
CA ALA A 169 -60.86 -42.77 -8.26
C ALA A 169 -60.79 -44.24 -7.79
N LEU A 170 -59.69 -44.63 -7.12
CA LEU A 170 -59.53 -45.94 -6.50
C LEU A 170 -60.45 -46.15 -5.27
N MET A 171 -60.76 -45.09 -4.53
CA MET A 171 -61.71 -45.14 -3.42
C MET A 171 -63.16 -45.21 -3.91
N ASP A 172 -63.49 -44.46 -4.96
CA ASP A 172 -64.84 -44.44 -5.55
C ASP A 172 -65.16 -45.80 -6.21
N THR A 173 -64.21 -46.38 -6.95
CA THR A 173 -64.34 -47.75 -7.49
C THR A 173 -64.40 -48.84 -6.41
N ALA A 174 -63.89 -48.57 -5.20
CA ALA A 174 -64.06 -49.48 -4.07
C ALA A 174 -65.43 -49.34 -3.39
N ALA A 175 -66.06 -48.16 -3.48
CA ALA A 175 -67.40 -47.89 -2.93
C ALA A 175 -68.52 -48.47 -3.80
N ASP A 176 -68.34 -48.50 -5.13
CA ASP A 176 -69.35 -49.03 -6.07
C ASP A 176 -69.43 -50.57 -6.12
N VAL A 177 -68.52 -51.31 -5.47
CA VAL A 177 -68.51 -52.78 -5.43
C VAL A 177 -69.20 -53.30 -4.16
N ALA A 178 -70.34 -52.69 -3.83
CA ALA A 178 -71.12 -53.03 -2.63
C ALA A 178 -71.82 -54.41 -2.72
N ASP A 179 -71.95 -55.00 -3.90
CA ASP A 179 -72.46 -56.37 -4.07
C ASP A 179 -71.44 -57.28 -4.77
N GLY A 180 -70.78 -58.13 -3.97
CA GLY A 180 -70.05 -59.30 -4.44
C GLY A 180 -68.55 -59.11 -4.68
N THR A 181 -67.75 -59.20 -3.60
CA THR A 181 -66.56 -60.07 -3.42
C THR A 181 -65.53 -59.40 -2.49
N ALA A 182 -65.50 -59.83 -1.22
CA ALA A 182 -64.52 -59.40 -0.21
C ALA A 182 -63.05 -59.47 -0.66
N GLN A 183 -62.73 -60.37 -1.60
CA GLN A 183 -61.39 -60.54 -2.16
C GLN A 183 -60.91 -59.35 -3.01
N ARG A 184 -61.82 -58.67 -3.72
CA ARG A 184 -61.48 -57.47 -4.53
C ARG A 184 -61.24 -56.25 -3.65
N LEU A 185 -62.03 -56.10 -2.57
CA LEU A 185 -61.82 -55.07 -1.56
C LEU A 185 -60.49 -55.25 -0.83
N ALA A 186 -60.12 -56.50 -0.47
CA ALA A 186 -58.82 -56.80 0.13
C ALA A 186 -57.65 -56.46 -0.83
N ALA A 187 -57.77 -56.77 -2.12
CA ALA A 187 -56.75 -56.43 -3.12
C ALA A 187 -56.64 -54.91 -3.36
N ALA A 188 -57.76 -54.18 -3.39
CA ALA A 188 -57.78 -52.72 -3.50
C ALA A 188 -57.17 -52.05 -2.26
N ALA A 189 -57.53 -52.51 -1.06
CA ALA A 189 -56.95 -52.05 0.20
C ALA A 189 -55.42 -52.28 0.23
N GLY A 190 -54.95 -53.43 -0.24
CA GLY A 190 -53.51 -53.72 -0.38
C GLY A 190 -52.78 -52.75 -1.31
N LYS A 191 -53.37 -52.41 -2.47
CA LYS A 191 -52.81 -51.42 -3.41
C LYS A 191 -52.77 -50.01 -2.83
N ILE A 192 -53.83 -49.59 -2.13
CA ILE A 192 -53.90 -48.28 -1.46
C ILE A 192 -52.83 -48.21 -0.36
N GLN A 193 -52.71 -49.23 0.48
CA GLN A 193 -51.68 -49.30 1.52
C GLN A 193 -50.27 -49.27 0.94
N ALA A 194 -49.99 -49.98 -0.15
CA ALA A 194 -48.70 -49.97 -0.82
C ALA A 194 -48.35 -48.59 -1.41
N SER A 195 -49.32 -47.93 -2.07
CA SER A 195 -49.15 -46.58 -2.61
C SER A 195 -48.90 -45.55 -1.49
N PHE A 196 -49.68 -45.63 -0.41
CA PHE A 196 -49.50 -44.77 0.77
C PHE A 196 -48.11 -44.94 1.40
N ARG A 197 -47.66 -46.19 1.62
CA ARG A 197 -46.30 -46.48 2.13
C ARG A 197 -45.22 -45.90 1.22
N LYS A 198 -45.37 -46.02 -0.10
CA LYS A 198 -44.43 -45.44 -1.08
C LYS A 198 -44.40 -43.91 -1.02
N SER A 199 -45.56 -43.26 -0.87
CA SER A 199 -45.66 -41.80 -0.73
C SER A 199 -45.03 -41.30 0.58
N VAL A 200 -45.31 -41.98 1.70
CA VAL A 200 -44.68 -41.69 3.00
C VAL A 200 -43.16 -41.90 2.95
N PHE A 201 -42.69 -42.97 2.31
CA PHE A 201 -41.26 -43.22 2.11
C PHE A 201 -40.60 -42.10 1.30
N ARG A 202 -41.19 -41.69 0.16
CA ARG A 202 -40.69 -40.58 -0.66
C ARG A 202 -40.63 -39.26 0.13
N ARG A 203 -41.65 -38.97 0.95
CA ARG A 203 -41.65 -37.78 1.82
C ARG A 203 -40.53 -37.84 2.87
N ARG A 204 -40.32 -39.00 3.50
CA ARG A 204 -39.21 -39.20 4.45
C ARG A 204 -37.85 -39.03 3.79
N VAL A 205 -37.63 -39.63 2.61
CA VAL A 205 -36.38 -39.47 1.86
C VAL A 205 -36.15 -38.01 1.44
N LYS A 206 -37.18 -37.33 0.92
CA LYS A 206 -37.08 -35.91 0.55
C LYS A 206 -36.78 -35.02 1.76
N ALA A 207 -37.40 -35.31 2.92
CA ALA A 207 -37.12 -34.60 4.17
C ALA A 207 -35.68 -34.85 4.67
N ALA A 208 -35.20 -36.10 4.60
CA ALA A 208 -33.83 -36.46 4.96
C ALA A 208 -32.80 -35.79 4.04
N LEU A 209 -33.00 -35.83 2.72
CA LEU A 209 -32.15 -35.13 1.75
C LEU A 209 -32.17 -33.61 1.98
N GLY A 210 -33.34 -33.04 2.28
CA GLY A 210 -33.47 -31.63 2.64
C GLY A 210 -32.78 -31.27 3.96
N ALA A 211 -32.75 -32.18 4.94
CA ALA A 211 -31.98 -32.02 6.18
C ALA A 211 -30.47 -32.07 5.91
N MET A 212 -30.00 -33.05 5.13
CA MET A 212 -28.60 -33.16 4.72
C MET A 212 -28.13 -31.93 3.93
N ALA A 213 -28.93 -31.43 2.99
CA ALA A 213 -28.62 -30.22 2.23
C ALA A 213 -28.52 -28.98 3.12
N ARG A 214 -29.43 -28.85 4.11
CA ARG A 214 -29.36 -27.78 5.13
C ARG A 214 -28.11 -27.89 5.99
N GLN A 215 -27.73 -29.10 6.41
CA GLN A 215 -26.51 -29.34 7.17
C GLN A 215 -25.25 -29.00 6.36
N GLN A 216 -25.17 -29.42 5.10
CA GLN A 216 -24.07 -29.05 4.21
C GLN A 216 -23.99 -27.53 3.98
N ARG A 217 -25.13 -26.86 3.80
CA ARG A 217 -25.18 -25.39 3.70
C ARG A 217 -24.69 -24.73 4.99
N HIS A 218 -25.10 -25.24 6.15
CA HIS A 218 -24.65 -24.74 7.45
C HIS A 218 -23.14 -24.89 7.62
N VAL A 219 -22.57 -26.05 7.25
CA VAL A 219 -21.11 -26.28 7.28
C VAL A 219 -20.38 -25.30 6.36
N LYS A 220 -20.86 -25.11 5.12
CA LYS A 220 -20.27 -24.14 4.17
C LYS A 220 -20.33 -22.70 4.70
N LEU A 221 -21.47 -22.29 5.28
CA LEU A 221 -21.63 -20.96 5.86
C LEU A 221 -20.72 -20.76 7.08
N THR A 222 -20.59 -21.77 7.94
CA THR A 222 -19.70 -21.73 9.10
C THR A 222 -18.24 -21.61 8.67
N ALA A 223 -17.83 -22.39 7.66
CA ALA A 223 -16.49 -22.29 7.09
C ALA A 223 -16.20 -20.91 6.47
N ALA A 224 -17.17 -20.36 5.72
CA ALA A 224 -17.08 -19.02 5.16
C ALA A 224 -16.99 -17.93 6.25
N ALA A 225 -17.81 -18.02 7.29
CA ALA A 225 -17.79 -17.09 8.43
C ALA A 225 -16.45 -17.13 9.16
N SER A 226 -15.89 -18.32 9.41
CA SER A 226 -14.56 -18.49 10.01
C SER A 226 -13.46 -17.88 9.14
N CYS A 227 -13.54 -18.04 7.82
CA CYS A 227 -12.60 -17.40 6.88
C CYS A 227 -12.67 -15.87 6.96
N VAL A 228 -13.88 -15.29 6.93
CA VAL A 228 -14.09 -13.84 7.07
C VAL A 228 -13.58 -13.32 8.41
N GLN A 229 -13.82 -14.03 9.51
CA GLN A 229 -13.31 -13.66 10.83
C GLN A 229 -11.77 -13.69 10.89
N ALA A 230 -11.14 -14.70 10.28
CA ALA A 230 -9.68 -14.77 10.19
C ALA A 230 -9.10 -13.60 9.38
N LEU A 231 -9.68 -13.28 8.23
CA LEU A 231 -9.30 -12.12 7.41
C LEU A 231 -9.49 -10.80 8.16
N TRP A 232 -10.59 -10.64 8.88
CA TRP A 232 -10.85 -9.45 9.68
C TRP A 232 -9.83 -9.28 10.82
N ARG A 233 -9.52 -10.36 11.56
CA ARG A 233 -8.47 -10.33 12.60
C ARG A 233 -7.11 -9.97 12.02
N ALA A 234 -6.73 -10.56 10.89
CA ALA A 234 -5.49 -10.22 10.19
C ALA A 234 -5.47 -8.73 9.79
N ARG A 235 -6.58 -8.19 9.29
CA ARG A 235 -6.73 -6.76 8.96
C ARG A 235 -6.61 -5.87 10.20
N GLN A 236 -7.20 -6.26 11.34
CA GLN A 236 -7.07 -5.51 12.59
C GLN A 236 -5.62 -5.50 13.09
N LEU A 237 -4.95 -6.65 13.09
CA LEU A 237 -3.53 -6.74 13.45
C LEU A 237 -2.64 -5.89 12.54
N ARG A 238 -2.94 -5.82 11.23
CA ARG A 238 -2.23 -4.92 10.30
C ARG A 238 -2.48 -3.45 10.63
N ARG A 239 -3.72 -3.06 10.94
CA ARG A 239 -4.04 -1.70 11.36
C ARG A 239 -3.36 -1.31 12.66
N GLU A 240 -3.33 -2.22 13.63
CA GLU A 240 -2.69 -1.97 14.92
C GLU A 240 -1.17 -1.84 14.76
N ARG A 241 -0.54 -2.71 13.96
CA ARG A 241 0.90 -2.57 13.66
C ARG A 241 1.21 -1.26 12.95
N ARG A 242 0.37 -0.82 11.99
CA ARG A 242 0.51 0.50 11.35
C ARG A 242 0.46 1.63 12.38
N ARG A 243 -0.52 1.60 13.29
CA ARG A 243 -0.61 2.59 14.38
C ARG A 243 0.60 2.57 15.30
N GLN A 244 1.08 1.38 15.66
CA GLN A 244 2.28 1.24 16.48
C GLN A 244 3.52 1.76 15.77
N GLU A 245 3.63 1.56 14.45
CA GLU A 245 4.63 2.25 13.63
C GLU A 245 4.40 3.76 13.70
N ASP A 246 3.23 4.29 13.39
CA ASP A 246 2.97 5.73 13.43
C ASP A 246 3.37 6.37 14.79
N VAL A 247 3.07 5.69 15.90
CA VAL A 247 3.47 6.11 17.26
C VAL A 247 4.99 6.02 17.46
N ARG A 248 5.62 4.91 17.07
CA ARG A 248 7.08 4.76 17.14
C ARG A 248 7.79 5.81 16.27
N TRP A 249 7.12 6.30 15.24
CA TRP A 249 7.64 7.25 14.28
C TRP A 249 7.29 8.71 14.64
N ALA A 250 6.77 8.96 15.84
CA ALA A 250 6.50 10.31 16.33
C ALA A 250 7.80 11.12 16.56
N SER A 251 8.90 10.46 16.94
CA SER A 251 10.22 11.09 17.04
C SER A 251 11.05 10.80 15.79
N ALA A 252 11.30 11.81 14.96
CA ALA A 252 12.20 11.68 13.82
C ALA A 252 13.63 11.38 14.32
N THR A 253 14.21 10.29 13.81
CA THR A 253 15.63 10.00 14.01
C THR A 253 16.44 10.91 13.09
N HIS A 254 17.48 11.53 13.63
CA HIS A 254 18.45 12.30 12.84
C HIS A 254 19.62 11.41 12.44
N TYR A 255 20.26 11.71 11.32
CA TYR A 255 21.56 11.13 10.99
C TYR A 255 22.60 11.55 12.05
N ASP A 256 23.53 10.65 12.31
CA ASP A 256 24.65 10.84 13.23
C ASP A 256 25.65 11.85 12.69
N ALA A 257 25.86 11.83 11.37
CA ALA A 257 26.64 12.83 10.67
C ALA A 257 26.20 12.97 9.21
N ILE A 258 26.61 14.07 8.58
CA ILE A 258 26.41 14.35 7.16
C ILE A 258 27.72 14.91 6.61
N LEU A 259 28.31 14.24 5.63
CA LEU A 259 29.35 14.83 4.79
C LEU A 259 28.65 15.61 3.67
N ALA A 260 28.59 16.93 3.83
CA ALA A 260 27.96 17.84 2.90
C ALA A 260 28.88 17.99 1.68
N PHE A 261 28.55 17.25 0.62
CA PHE A 261 29.25 17.25 -0.65
C PHE A 261 28.19 17.43 -1.75
N ASP A 262 27.81 18.68 -1.97
CA ASP A 262 26.68 19.02 -2.84
C ASP A 262 27.11 19.29 -4.29
N SER A 263 28.34 19.77 -4.50
CA SER A 263 28.89 20.12 -5.81
C SER A 263 30.40 19.87 -5.88
N LEU A 264 30.85 19.19 -6.93
CA LEU A 264 32.26 19.00 -7.24
C LEU A 264 32.92 20.34 -7.59
N SER A 265 32.26 21.18 -8.38
CA SER A 265 32.77 22.50 -8.76
C SER A 265 32.98 23.42 -7.54
N GLU A 266 32.02 23.41 -6.60
CA GLU A 266 32.17 24.13 -5.32
C GLU A 266 33.35 23.57 -4.52
N PHE A 267 33.47 22.25 -4.43
CA PHE A 267 34.59 21.60 -3.76
C PHE A 267 35.94 21.93 -4.42
N LEU A 268 36.02 21.99 -5.75
CA LEU A 268 37.24 22.35 -6.47
C LEU A 268 37.64 23.82 -6.21
N SER A 269 36.66 24.70 -6.00
CA SER A 269 36.91 26.11 -5.70
C SER A 269 37.34 26.34 -4.25
N THR A 270 36.68 25.67 -3.29
CA THR A 270 36.89 25.86 -1.85
C THR A 270 37.98 24.96 -1.29
N ARG A 271 38.18 23.78 -1.89
CA ARG A 271 39.04 22.68 -1.40
C ARG A 271 38.68 22.20 0.01
N GLU A 272 37.41 22.40 0.38
CA GLU A 272 36.88 22.11 1.70
C GLU A 272 35.63 21.25 1.59
N VAL A 273 35.55 20.19 2.39
CA VAL A 273 34.31 19.45 2.62
C VAL A 273 33.90 19.60 4.06
N CYS A 274 32.62 19.90 4.30
CA CYS A 274 32.07 20.03 5.63
C CYS A 274 31.56 18.67 6.13
N PHE A 275 32.08 18.23 7.27
CA PHE A 275 31.56 17.07 7.98
C PHE A 275 30.72 17.53 9.18
N LEU A 276 29.40 17.46 9.05
CA LEU A 276 28.42 17.92 10.02
C LEU A 276 28.03 16.78 10.96
N LYS A 277 28.53 16.79 12.21
CA LYS A 277 28.17 15.79 13.22
C LYS A 277 26.96 16.25 14.05
N ASN A 278 26.01 15.34 14.30
CA ASN A 278 24.94 15.56 15.25
C ASN A 278 25.49 15.52 16.68
N VAL A 279 25.15 16.51 17.50
CA VAL A 279 25.64 16.68 18.87
C VAL A 279 25.29 15.48 19.75
N GLU A 280 24.14 14.86 19.51
CA GLU A 280 23.68 13.69 20.26
C GLU A 280 24.33 12.38 19.80
N SER A 281 25.09 12.42 18.70
CA SER A 281 25.69 11.22 18.13
C SER A 281 26.90 10.75 18.92
N LYS A 282 26.90 9.45 19.19
CA LYS A 282 28.05 8.72 19.76
C LYS A 282 29.14 8.40 18.72
N LEU A 283 28.93 8.70 17.44
CA LEU A 283 29.90 8.44 16.39
C LEU A 283 31.13 9.34 16.56
N ASP A 284 32.28 8.77 16.90
CA ASP A 284 33.57 9.47 16.82
C ASP A 284 34.20 9.20 15.45
N VAL A 285 34.52 10.26 14.72
CA VAL A 285 35.07 10.19 13.38
C VAL A 285 36.58 10.39 13.33
N VAL A 286 37.15 10.94 14.41
CA VAL A 286 38.58 11.21 14.55
C VAL A 286 39.26 10.04 15.22
N GLN A 287 38.63 9.47 16.25
CA GLN A 287 39.18 8.32 16.95
C GLN A 287 39.18 7.06 16.06
N GLN A 288 40.23 6.26 16.17
CA GLN A 288 40.27 4.94 15.56
C GLN A 288 39.24 4.03 16.23
N GLY A 289 38.44 3.36 15.42
CA GLY A 289 37.41 2.43 15.87
C GLY A 289 37.23 1.27 14.92
N ASN A 290 36.56 0.22 15.39
CA ASN A 290 36.18 -0.91 14.55
C ASN A 290 34.83 -0.62 13.90
N PHE A 291 34.85 -0.38 12.59
CA PHE A 291 33.67 -0.02 11.83
C PHE A 291 33.32 -1.11 10.81
N ARG A 292 32.06 -1.55 10.82
CA ARG A 292 31.45 -2.23 9.68
C ARG A 292 30.68 -1.24 8.83
N ILE A 293 31.35 -0.70 7.83
CA ILE A 293 30.77 0.26 6.89
C ILE A 293 29.86 -0.46 5.87
N VAL A 294 28.56 -0.16 5.91
CA VAL A 294 27.55 -0.64 4.96
C VAL A 294 27.03 0.57 4.18
N ALA A 295 27.13 0.54 2.86
CA ALA A 295 26.60 1.61 2.02
C ALA A 295 25.27 1.21 1.39
N VAL A 296 24.30 2.12 1.44
CA VAL A 296 23.02 2.01 0.75
C VAL A 296 22.99 3.05 -0.35
N VAL A 297 23.01 2.56 -1.59
CA VAL A 297 23.10 3.35 -2.82
C VAL A 297 21.95 2.96 -3.75
N GLY A 298 21.69 3.80 -4.75
CA GLY A 298 20.58 3.61 -5.67
C GLY A 298 20.04 4.93 -6.18
N LEU A 299 19.21 4.86 -7.22
CA LEU A 299 18.66 6.05 -7.87
C LEU A 299 17.77 6.85 -6.93
N PHE A 300 17.44 8.07 -7.35
CA PHE A 300 16.46 8.91 -6.69
C PHE A 300 15.10 8.20 -6.55
N ASP A 301 14.44 8.42 -5.40
CA ASP A 301 13.09 7.91 -5.09
C ASP A 301 12.92 6.37 -5.15
N LYS A 302 14.00 5.59 -4.94
CA LYS A 302 13.92 4.11 -4.90
C LYS A 302 13.64 3.52 -3.51
N GLY A 303 13.51 4.35 -2.48
CA GLY A 303 13.22 3.92 -1.12
C GLY A 303 14.44 3.43 -0.31
N LYS A 304 15.62 4.04 -0.52
CA LYS A 304 16.83 3.78 0.28
C LYS A 304 16.60 4.04 1.77
N THR A 305 16.16 5.25 2.12
CA THR A 305 15.86 5.63 3.50
C THR A 305 14.71 4.81 4.09
N TRP A 306 13.72 4.43 3.27
CA TRP A 306 12.68 3.47 3.68
C TRP A 306 13.28 2.12 4.08
N LEU A 307 14.19 1.57 3.27
CA LEU A 307 14.89 0.32 3.58
C LEU A 307 15.66 0.42 4.90
N LEU A 308 16.36 1.53 5.13
CA LEU A 308 17.11 1.77 6.38
C LEU A 308 16.19 1.75 7.59
N ASN A 309 15.07 2.47 7.53
CA ASN A 309 14.09 2.48 8.60
C ASN A 309 13.55 1.08 8.89
N LYS A 310 13.33 0.29 7.84
CA LYS A 310 12.81 -1.08 7.96
C LYS A 310 13.83 -2.12 8.40
N LEU A 311 15.12 -1.92 8.12
CA LEU A 311 16.19 -2.83 8.55
C LEU A 311 16.67 -2.56 9.97
N PHE A 312 16.88 -1.29 10.32
CA PHE A 312 17.49 -0.89 11.58
C PHE A 312 16.48 -0.39 12.62
N GLY A 313 15.20 -0.31 12.27
CA GLY A 313 14.15 0.14 13.18
C GLY A 313 14.29 1.61 13.57
N VAL A 314 14.89 2.41 12.70
CA VAL A 314 15.03 3.86 12.84
C VAL A 314 13.90 4.60 12.11
N ASN A 315 13.76 5.90 12.37
CA ASN A 315 12.74 6.75 11.78
C ASN A 315 13.38 7.96 11.08
N LEU A 316 14.22 7.69 10.08
CA LEU A 316 14.80 8.74 9.25
C LEU A 316 13.70 9.35 8.36
N PRO A 317 13.74 10.69 8.13
CA PRO A 317 12.78 11.35 7.25
C PRO A 317 12.88 10.77 5.85
N SER A 318 11.80 10.17 5.37
CA SER A 318 11.73 9.52 4.07
C SER A 318 10.52 10.00 3.28
N GLY A 319 10.66 10.05 1.95
CA GLY A 319 9.59 10.45 1.04
C GLY A 319 10.07 11.42 -0.02
N LYS A 320 9.20 11.77 -0.97
CA LYS A 320 9.56 12.61 -2.11
C LYS A 320 9.99 14.03 -1.74
N LEU A 321 9.55 14.52 -0.58
CA LEU A 321 9.87 15.86 -0.07
C LEU A 321 11.16 15.87 0.79
N HIS A 322 11.67 14.70 1.17
CA HIS A 322 12.84 14.57 2.01
C HIS A 322 13.95 13.90 1.21
N THR A 323 14.84 14.71 0.67
CA THR A 323 16.01 14.22 -0.08
C THR A 323 17.20 14.11 0.86
N THR A 324 17.88 12.96 0.82
CA THR A 324 19.15 12.76 1.52
C THR A 324 20.19 13.71 0.93
N LYS A 325 20.87 14.48 1.77
CA LYS A 325 21.93 15.42 1.36
C LYS A 325 23.30 14.74 1.45
N GLY A 326 24.15 14.98 0.44
CA GLY A 326 25.51 14.45 0.37
C GLY A 326 25.60 12.97 0.73
N LEU A 327 26.49 12.66 1.69
CA LEU A 327 26.55 11.36 2.35
C LEU A 327 26.08 11.48 3.79
N SER A 328 24.98 10.81 4.10
CA SER A 328 24.42 10.79 5.45
C SER A 328 24.82 9.51 6.17
N PHE A 329 25.22 9.62 7.43
CA PHE A 329 25.76 8.54 8.25
C PHE A 329 24.81 8.21 9.39
N LEU A 330 24.58 6.91 9.61
CA LEU A 330 23.85 6.38 10.75
C LEU A 330 24.73 5.34 11.45
N TRP A 331 24.97 5.53 12.74
CA TRP A 331 25.76 4.65 13.59
C TRP A 331 24.84 3.73 14.39
N VAL A 332 24.94 2.43 14.12
CA VAL A 332 24.21 1.39 14.84
C VAL A 332 25.16 0.74 15.84
N GLU A 333 25.23 1.32 17.04
CA GLU A 333 26.20 0.96 18.10
C GLU A 333 26.18 -0.52 18.44
N ASP A 334 24.99 -1.09 18.69
CA ASP A 334 24.80 -2.50 19.07
C ASP A 334 25.37 -3.49 18.04
N ARG A 335 25.45 -3.07 16.78
CA ARG A 335 25.97 -3.89 15.67
C ARG A 335 27.35 -3.45 15.19
N ARG A 336 27.90 -2.37 15.75
CA ARG A 336 29.12 -1.68 15.31
C ARG A 336 29.11 -1.38 13.79
N MET A 337 27.94 -1.02 13.27
CA MET A 337 27.75 -0.74 11.85
C MET A 337 27.65 0.75 11.59
N LEU A 338 28.45 1.24 10.64
CA LEU A 338 28.31 2.58 10.07
C LEU A 338 27.55 2.47 8.75
N ILE A 339 26.32 2.95 8.74
CA ILE A 339 25.49 2.94 7.55
C ILE A 339 25.69 4.26 6.80
N ILE A 340 26.01 4.17 5.51
CA ILE A 340 26.12 5.32 4.61
C ILE A 340 24.87 5.34 3.72
N ASP A 341 23.99 6.31 3.92
CA ASP A 341 22.87 6.60 3.03
C ASP A 341 23.30 7.66 2.01
N SER A 342 23.37 7.28 0.73
CA SER A 342 23.74 8.23 -0.31
C SER A 342 22.53 9.07 -0.73
N ALA A 343 22.78 10.30 -1.17
CA ALA A 343 21.84 11.00 -2.04
C ALA A 343 21.42 10.12 -3.22
N GLY A 344 20.19 10.29 -3.70
CA GLY A 344 19.74 9.59 -4.90
C GLY A 344 20.52 10.05 -6.11
N VAL A 345 21.09 9.11 -6.85
CA VAL A 345 21.69 9.38 -8.16
C VAL A 345 20.59 9.83 -9.11
N GLN A 346 20.88 10.78 -9.99
CA GLN A 346 19.96 11.43 -10.92
C GLN A 346 18.86 12.24 -10.22
N SER A 347 19.21 12.89 -9.11
CA SER A 347 18.28 13.84 -8.47
C SER A 347 18.03 15.03 -9.41
N PRO A 348 16.81 15.61 -9.43
CA PRO A 348 16.52 16.77 -10.27
C PRO A 348 17.47 17.94 -9.95
N VAL A 349 18.10 18.49 -10.99
CA VAL A 349 18.98 19.66 -10.89
C VAL A 349 18.17 20.91 -11.19
N SER A 350 18.31 21.94 -10.34
CA SER A 350 17.62 23.22 -10.55
C SER A 350 18.36 24.08 -11.58
N TYR A 351 17.75 24.29 -12.76
CA TYR A 351 18.24 25.24 -13.76
C TYR A 351 18.12 26.72 -13.34
N ARG A 352 17.48 27.01 -12.19
CA ARG A 352 17.39 28.38 -11.68
C ARG A 352 18.73 28.92 -11.21
N ALA A 353 19.63 28.03 -10.78
CA ALA A 353 21.03 28.37 -10.69
C ALA A 353 21.53 28.48 -12.13
N GLN A 354 21.74 29.70 -12.64
CA GLN A 354 22.11 30.00 -14.03
C GLN A 354 23.51 29.46 -14.45
N ALA A 355 24.02 28.43 -13.77
CA ALA A 355 25.22 27.72 -14.16
C ALA A 355 24.87 26.76 -15.30
N VAL A 356 25.38 27.05 -16.50
CA VAL A 356 25.19 26.26 -17.73
C VAL A 356 25.69 24.80 -17.56
N ASP A 357 26.50 24.53 -16.51
CA ASP A 357 27.14 23.24 -16.25
C ASP A 357 26.55 22.44 -15.07
N ALA A 358 25.42 22.85 -14.48
CA ALA A 358 24.88 22.22 -13.27
C ALA A 358 24.57 20.71 -13.42
N ILE A 359 24.14 20.27 -14.61
CA ILE A 359 23.88 18.84 -14.89
C ILE A 359 25.18 18.04 -14.91
N TRP A 360 26.22 18.61 -15.53
CA TRP A 360 27.53 17.96 -15.65
C TRP A 360 28.19 17.84 -14.28
N ASP A 361 28.15 18.92 -13.51
CA ASP A 361 28.63 18.95 -12.13
C ASP A 361 27.90 17.94 -11.25
N ALA A 362 26.55 17.89 -11.30
CA ALA A 362 25.77 16.89 -10.56
C ALA A 362 26.16 15.45 -10.94
N ARG A 363 26.31 15.16 -12.24
CA ARG A 363 26.74 13.85 -12.72
C ARG A 363 28.14 13.47 -12.23
N ASN A 364 29.09 14.40 -12.27
CA ASN A 364 30.46 14.16 -11.80
C ASN A 364 30.52 14.02 -10.29
N THR A 365 29.77 14.83 -9.57
CA THR A 365 29.58 14.75 -8.11
C THR A 365 29.05 13.38 -7.72
N GLU A 366 27.97 12.91 -8.36
CA GLU A 366 27.42 11.57 -8.13
C GLU A 366 28.43 10.46 -8.43
N THR A 367 29.18 10.59 -9.53
CA THR A 367 30.19 9.60 -9.93
C THR A 367 31.34 9.54 -8.93
N LEU A 368 31.83 10.70 -8.46
CA LEU A 368 32.88 10.80 -7.44
C LEU A 368 32.40 10.19 -6.12
N VAL A 369 31.21 10.57 -5.66
CA VAL A 369 30.62 10.08 -4.41
C VAL A 369 30.45 8.56 -4.47
N LEU A 370 29.88 8.03 -5.56
CA LEU A 370 29.72 6.58 -5.72
C LEU A 370 31.06 5.83 -5.77
N GLU A 371 32.06 6.40 -6.45
CA GLU A 371 33.41 5.84 -6.49
C GLU A 371 34.06 5.83 -5.10
N MET A 372 33.87 6.90 -4.31
CA MET A 372 34.34 6.98 -2.93
C MET A 372 33.68 5.92 -2.04
N ILE A 373 32.34 5.83 -2.07
CA ILE A 373 31.57 4.81 -1.34
C ILE A 373 32.09 3.40 -1.68
N SER A 374 32.31 3.11 -2.96
CA SER A 374 32.76 1.78 -3.41
C SER A 374 34.12 1.36 -2.83
N ARG A 375 34.96 2.32 -2.42
CA ARG A 375 36.28 2.05 -1.84
C ARG A 375 36.18 1.81 -0.33
N ILE A 376 35.43 2.66 0.36
CA ILE A 376 35.32 2.65 1.83
C ILE A 376 34.37 1.58 2.37
N ALA A 377 33.30 1.24 1.64
CA ALA A 377 32.25 0.37 2.16
C ALA A 377 32.66 -1.10 2.12
N HIS A 378 32.41 -1.84 3.20
CA HIS A 378 32.62 -3.30 3.25
C HIS A 378 31.50 -4.03 2.52
N HIS A 379 30.27 -3.55 2.70
CA HIS A 379 29.08 -4.06 2.04
C HIS A 379 28.39 -2.93 1.29
N MET A 380 27.84 -3.25 0.11
CA MET A 380 27.06 -2.32 -0.68
C MET A 380 25.70 -2.92 -0.99
N ILE A 381 24.67 -2.16 -0.67
CA ILE A 381 23.27 -2.43 -0.99
C ILE A 381 22.85 -1.46 -2.08
N PHE A 382 22.49 -1.97 -3.25
CA PHE A 382 21.93 -1.22 -4.34
C PHE A 382 20.41 -1.39 -4.38
N VAL A 383 19.67 -0.33 -4.10
CA VAL A 383 18.19 -0.36 -4.01
C VAL A 383 17.58 0.01 -5.37
N VAL A 384 16.70 -0.86 -5.86
CA VAL A 384 15.94 -0.69 -7.11
C VAL A 384 14.45 -0.85 -6.82
N SER A 385 13.60 -0.14 -7.56
CA SER A 385 12.13 -0.32 -7.46
C SER A 385 11.66 -1.28 -8.55
N ASP A 386 11.88 -0.87 -9.79
CA ASP A 386 11.76 -1.68 -10.99
C ASP A 386 13.13 -1.85 -11.59
N THR A 387 13.42 -3.07 -12.06
CA THR A 387 14.69 -3.36 -12.72
C THR A 387 14.56 -3.00 -14.20
N THR A 388 14.77 -1.73 -14.53
CA THR A 388 14.90 -1.30 -15.93
C THR A 388 16.32 -1.56 -16.43
N TRP A 389 16.55 -1.39 -17.74
CA TRP A 389 17.86 -1.54 -18.34
C TRP A 389 18.93 -0.65 -17.68
N PHE A 390 18.53 0.52 -17.19
CA PHE A 390 19.45 1.47 -16.57
C PHE A 390 19.92 1.00 -15.19
N GLU A 391 19.02 0.49 -14.35
CA GLU A 391 19.38 -0.15 -13.09
C GLU A 391 20.28 -1.38 -13.31
N GLN A 392 19.98 -2.21 -14.33
CA GLN A 392 20.82 -3.37 -14.68
C GLN A 392 22.23 -2.95 -15.08
N GLN A 393 22.35 -1.90 -15.91
CA GLN A 393 23.65 -1.34 -16.30
C GLN A 393 24.43 -0.89 -15.06
N LYS A 394 23.79 -0.21 -14.10
CA LYS A 394 24.45 0.23 -12.87
C LYS A 394 24.87 -0.93 -11.97
N VAL A 395 24.06 -1.97 -11.86
CA VAL A 395 24.44 -3.20 -11.14
C VAL A 395 25.67 -3.84 -11.77
N ALA A 396 25.70 -3.96 -13.11
CA ALA A 396 26.84 -4.50 -13.84
C ALA A 396 28.11 -3.65 -13.67
N GLU A 397 28.00 -2.32 -13.75
CA GLU A 397 29.12 -1.40 -13.51
C GLU A 397 29.69 -1.53 -12.09
N LEU A 398 28.83 -1.62 -11.07
CA LEU A 398 29.25 -1.78 -9.68
C LEU A 398 29.91 -3.14 -9.45
N HIS A 399 29.33 -4.20 -9.98
CA HIS A 399 29.88 -5.55 -9.89
C HIS A 399 31.24 -5.66 -10.59
N GLN A 400 31.36 -5.10 -11.80
CA GLN A 400 32.62 -5.06 -12.54
C GLN A 400 33.72 -4.33 -11.76
N LYS A 401 33.39 -3.26 -11.01
CA LYS A 401 34.36 -2.58 -10.14
C LYS A 401 34.88 -3.49 -9.02
N TYR A 402 34.07 -4.38 -8.46
CA TYR A 402 34.52 -5.35 -7.46
C TYR A 402 35.45 -6.40 -8.07
N VAL A 403 35.09 -6.93 -9.24
CA VAL A 403 35.92 -7.88 -9.99
C VAL A 403 37.28 -7.26 -10.34
N GLN A 404 37.31 -6.07 -10.93
CA GLN A 404 38.54 -5.37 -11.32
C GLN A 404 39.47 -5.10 -10.14
N ARG A 405 38.90 -4.76 -8.98
CA ARG A 405 39.67 -4.49 -7.76
C ARG A 405 40.06 -5.75 -7.00
N ARG A 406 39.68 -6.94 -7.48
CA ARG A 406 39.85 -8.23 -6.79
C ARG A 406 39.30 -8.18 -5.36
N GLN A 407 38.22 -7.43 -5.18
CA GLN A 407 37.51 -7.38 -3.93
C GLN A 407 36.53 -8.54 -3.93
N HIS A 408 36.70 -9.50 -3.02
CA HIS A 408 35.75 -10.59 -2.79
C HIS A 408 34.50 -10.09 -2.03
N ARG A 409 34.02 -8.89 -2.36
CA ARG A 409 32.86 -8.25 -1.73
C ARG A 409 31.61 -8.62 -2.52
N GLU A 410 30.62 -9.12 -1.81
CA GLU A 410 29.30 -9.41 -2.38
C GLU A 410 28.55 -8.10 -2.64
N LEU A 411 27.88 -8.02 -3.79
CA LEU A 411 26.95 -6.93 -4.10
C LEU A 411 25.53 -7.38 -3.77
N ILE A 412 24.83 -6.61 -2.94
CA ILE A 412 23.43 -6.90 -2.59
C ILE A 412 22.53 -5.94 -3.36
N VAL A 413 21.57 -6.47 -4.11
CA VAL A 413 20.56 -5.69 -4.83
C VAL A 413 19.20 -5.91 -4.18
N VAL A 414 18.63 -4.86 -3.61
CA VAL A 414 17.31 -4.92 -2.96
C VAL A 414 16.25 -4.38 -3.90
N HIS A 415 15.28 -5.24 -4.25
CA HIS A 415 14.12 -4.89 -5.06
C HIS A 415 12.99 -4.44 -4.14
N ASN A 416 12.80 -3.13 -4.07
CA ASN A 416 11.75 -2.46 -3.32
C ASN A 416 10.42 -2.51 -4.08
N LEU A 417 9.70 -3.62 -3.92
CA LEU A 417 8.35 -3.87 -4.43
C LEU A 417 7.28 -3.27 -3.49
N SER A 418 7.50 -2.04 -3.00
CA SER A 418 6.64 -1.36 -1.99
C SER A 418 5.18 -1.15 -2.42
N THR A 419 4.86 -1.26 -3.70
CA THR A 419 3.49 -1.19 -4.23
C THR A 419 2.83 -2.57 -4.37
N THR A 420 3.58 -3.65 -4.21
CA THR A 420 3.10 -5.01 -4.44
C THR A 420 2.56 -5.62 -3.15
N SER A 421 1.25 -5.86 -3.15
CA SER A 421 0.50 -6.35 -1.99
C SER A 421 0.18 -7.85 -2.02
N GLN A 422 0.12 -8.44 -3.21
CA GLN A 422 -0.29 -9.83 -3.45
C GLN A 422 0.92 -10.74 -3.65
N VAL A 423 0.84 -11.96 -3.10
CA VAL A 423 1.96 -12.92 -3.03
C VAL A 423 2.37 -13.39 -4.42
N GLU A 424 1.39 -13.71 -5.25
CA GLU A 424 1.54 -14.24 -6.60
C GLU A 424 2.12 -13.18 -7.53
N VAL A 425 1.64 -11.94 -7.40
CA VAL A 425 2.14 -10.79 -8.16
C VAL A 425 3.59 -10.50 -7.80
N ALA A 426 3.96 -10.54 -6.52
CA ALA A 426 5.34 -10.34 -6.07
C ALA A 426 6.28 -11.40 -6.66
N ARG A 427 5.90 -12.68 -6.63
CA ARG A 427 6.67 -13.77 -7.25
C ARG A 427 6.83 -13.58 -8.75
N ALA A 428 5.74 -13.30 -9.46
CA ALA A 428 5.78 -13.11 -10.91
C ALA A 428 6.63 -11.89 -11.31
N LEU A 429 6.55 -10.79 -10.56
CA LEU A 429 7.37 -9.60 -10.79
C LEU A 429 8.85 -9.89 -10.57
N PHE A 430 9.19 -10.53 -9.45
CA PHE A 430 10.58 -10.86 -9.13
C PHE A 430 11.17 -11.87 -10.11
N GLU A 431 10.42 -12.91 -10.49
CA GLU A 431 10.84 -13.88 -11.50
C GLU A 431 11.13 -13.17 -12.84
N ARG A 432 10.23 -12.28 -13.26
CA ARG A 432 10.38 -11.52 -14.51
C ARG A 432 11.56 -10.56 -14.49
N GLN A 433 11.80 -9.87 -13.38
CA GLN A 433 12.84 -8.83 -13.26
C GLN A 433 14.22 -9.40 -12.91
N VAL A 434 14.28 -10.58 -12.29
CA VAL A 434 15.51 -11.15 -11.74
C VAL A 434 15.77 -12.53 -12.30
N THR A 435 14.96 -13.52 -11.95
CA THR A 435 15.24 -14.93 -12.26
C THR A 435 15.37 -15.22 -13.75
N ARG A 436 14.66 -14.47 -14.61
CA ARG A 436 14.76 -14.59 -16.08
C ARG A 436 15.86 -13.73 -16.70
N CYS A 437 16.44 -12.79 -15.96
CA CYS A 437 17.39 -11.80 -16.47
C CYS A 437 18.83 -12.09 -16.04
N TYR A 438 19.04 -12.93 -15.04
CA TYR A 438 20.35 -13.25 -14.48
C TYR A 438 20.56 -14.75 -14.45
N ASP A 439 21.76 -15.20 -14.80
CA ASP A 439 22.20 -16.58 -14.56
C ASP A 439 22.51 -16.75 -13.07
N GLY A 440 21.94 -17.79 -12.46
CA GLY A 440 22.07 -18.00 -11.03
C GLY A 440 21.03 -18.96 -10.46
N VAL A 441 20.93 -18.98 -9.13
CA VAL A 441 20.06 -19.92 -8.41
C VAL A 441 19.16 -19.20 -7.41
N PRO A 442 17.86 -19.57 -7.32
CA PRO A 442 17.03 -19.18 -6.19
C PRO A 442 17.62 -19.69 -4.88
N SER A 443 17.64 -18.84 -3.85
CA SER A 443 18.12 -19.25 -2.54
C SER A 443 17.10 -20.16 -1.85
N HIS A 444 17.61 -21.18 -1.16
CA HIS A 444 16.79 -22.06 -0.32
C HIS A 444 16.35 -21.39 0.99
N LEU A 445 16.94 -20.24 1.35
CA LEU A 445 16.70 -19.54 2.60
C LEU A 445 15.38 -18.73 2.59
N GLY A 446 14.86 -18.40 1.41
CA GLY A 446 13.61 -17.65 1.30
C GLY A 446 13.17 -17.41 -0.13
N ASP A 447 11.86 -17.23 -0.30
CA ASP A 447 11.28 -16.76 -1.55
C ASP A 447 11.72 -15.31 -1.84
N LEU A 448 11.80 -14.95 -3.12
CA LEU A 448 12.30 -13.65 -3.58
C LEU A 448 13.75 -13.37 -3.16
N ILE A 449 14.55 -14.42 -3.00
CA ILE A 449 16.00 -14.33 -2.83
C ILE A 449 16.64 -15.12 -3.97
N PHE A 450 17.52 -14.48 -4.72
CA PHE A 450 18.21 -15.07 -5.87
C PHE A 450 19.68 -14.67 -5.83
N THR A 451 20.56 -15.63 -6.04
CA THR A 451 22.00 -15.37 -6.14
C THR A 451 22.41 -15.52 -7.59
N ALA A 452 22.74 -14.40 -8.23
CA ALA A 452 23.30 -14.41 -9.56
C ALA A 452 24.78 -14.83 -9.49
N ASP A 453 25.13 -15.84 -10.29
CA ASP A 453 26.48 -16.36 -10.43
C ASP A 453 27.11 -15.75 -11.67
N ALA A 454 28.21 -15.02 -11.50
CA ALA A 454 28.94 -14.40 -12.60
C ALA A 454 30.14 -15.25 -13.06
N GLY A 455 30.25 -16.48 -12.57
CA GLY A 455 31.29 -17.45 -12.93
C GLY A 455 32.37 -17.63 -11.87
N GLU A 456 33.22 -18.64 -12.08
CA GLU A 456 34.25 -19.04 -11.13
C GLU A 456 35.18 -17.87 -10.75
N GLY A 457 35.35 -17.65 -9.44
CA GLY A 457 36.22 -16.60 -8.89
C GLY A 457 35.63 -15.19 -8.91
N THR A 458 34.41 -15.00 -9.43
CA THR A 458 33.70 -13.72 -9.33
C THR A 458 32.84 -13.66 -8.07
N PRO A 459 32.76 -12.50 -7.37
CA PRO A 459 31.90 -12.38 -6.21
C PRO A 459 30.42 -12.45 -6.65
N PRO A 460 29.55 -13.13 -5.89
CA PRO A 460 28.14 -13.25 -6.25
C PRO A 460 27.38 -11.93 -6.11
N VAL A 461 26.26 -11.81 -6.83
CA VAL A 461 25.30 -10.71 -6.68
C VAL A 461 24.00 -11.27 -6.08
N HIS A 462 23.64 -10.82 -4.88
CA HIS A 462 22.43 -11.27 -4.19
C HIS A 462 21.27 -10.32 -4.45
N HIS A 463 20.21 -10.81 -5.08
CA HIS A 463 18.97 -10.09 -5.28
C HIS A 463 17.94 -10.47 -4.20
N ILE A 464 17.38 -9.48 -3.52
CA ILE A 464 16.42 -9.68 -2.42
C ILE A 464 15.19 -8.80 -2.64
N GLY A 465 14.00 -9.40 -2.71
CA GLY A 465 12.74 -8.70 -2.86
C GLY A 465 12.10 -8.34 -1.51
N LEU A 466 11.65 -7.08 -1.38
CA LEU A 466 10.85 -6.60 -0.25
C LEU A 466 9.53 -6.00 -0.77
N CYS A 467 8.42 -6.46 -0.23
CA CYS A 467 7.06 -6.10 -0.66
C CYS A 467 6.45 -5.00 0.20
N GLN A 468 5.24 -4.54 -0.17
CA GLN A 468 4.49 -3.57 0.60
C GLN A 468 4.29 -4.02 2.05
N GLU A 469 4.62 -3.17 3.02
CA GLU A 469 4.39 -3.48 4.43
C GLU A 469 2.90 -3.68 4.74
N TYR A 470 2.63 -4.63 5.64
CA TYR A 470 1.26 -4.97 6.07
C TYR A 470 0.34 -5.44 4.94
N SER A 471 0.92 -5.96 3.87
CA SER A 471 0.19 -6.66 2.82
C SER A 471 0.34 -8.18 2.97
N ALA A 472 -0.40 -8.95 2.17
CA ALA A 472 -0.23 -10.40 2.17
C ALA A 472 1.18 -10.82 1.74
N ALA A 473 1.74 -10.15 0.72
CA ALA A 473 3.12 -10.35 0.28
C ALA A 473 4.15 -9.92 1.33
N GLY A 474 3.95 -8.74 1.94
CA GLY A 474 4.84 -8.23 2.99
C GLY A 474 4.87 -9.13 4.22
N ASP A 475 3.70 -9.57 4.70
CA ASP A 475 3.57 -10.53 5.81
C ASP A 475 4.27 -11.86 5.48
N ARG A 476 4.27 -12.27 4.20
CA ARG A 476 4.87 -13.54 3.75
C ARG A 476 6.39 -13.48 3.60
N PHE A 477 6.93 -12.38 3.05
CA PHE A 477 8.32 -12.32 2.59
C PHE A 477 9.22 -11.41 3.44
N ASN A 478 8.75 -10.21 3.84
CA ASN A 478 9.64 -9.15 4.36
C ASN A 478 10.38 -9.54 5.64
N GLY A 479 9.76 -10.33 6.52
CA GLY A 479 10.40 -10.76 7.77
C GLY A 479 11.68 -11.55 7.52
N LYS A 480 11.56 -12.66 6.79
CA LYS A 480 12.68 -13.56 6.45
C LYS A 480 13.72 -12.87 5.56
N ASN A 481 13.27 -12.08 4.58
CA ASN A 481 14.19 -11.44 3.64
C ASN A 481 15.03 -10.34 4.29
N ARG A 482 14.45 -9.59 5.25
CA ARG A 482 15.22 -8.63 6.07
C ARG A 482 16.18 -9.33 7.02
N GLU A 483 15.75 -10.42 7.64
CA GLU A 483 16.60 -11.22 8.52
C GLU A 483 17.81 -11.77 7.75
N TYR A 484 17.59 -12.36 6.56
CA TYR A 484 18.65 -12.82 5.68
C TYR A 484 19.61 -11.67 5.29
N LEU A 485 19.07 -10.50 4.92
CA LEU A 485 19.88 -9.33 4.60
C LEU A 485 20.75 -8.91 5.79
N LEU A 486 20.18 -8.77 6.98
CA LEU A 486 20.92 -8.42 8.19
C LEU A 486 22.01 -9.46 8.53
N GLN A 487 21.69 -10.75 8.43
CA GLN A 487 22.65 -11.82 8.65
C GLN A 487 23.80 -11.77 7.65
N SER A 488 23.52 -11.53 6.36
CA SER A 488 24.58 -11.36 5.34
C SER A 488 25.50 -10.19 5.68
N LEU A 489 24.94 -9.04 6.10
CA LEU A 489 25.74 -7.89 6.54
C LEU A 489 26.56 -8.19 7.80
N GLU A 490 26.07 -9.00 8.74
CA GLU A 490 26.79 -9.31 9.98
C GLU A 490 27.95 -10.29 9.76
N HIS A 491 27.73 -11.32 8.93
CA HIS A 491 28.72 -12.37 8.72
C HIS A 491 29.80 -11.98 7.72
N GLY A 492 29.51 -11.11 6.74
CA GLY A 492 30.48 -10.77 5.70
C GLY A 492 31.68 -9.95 6.18
N SER A 493 31.60 -9.32 7.36
CA SER A 493 32.73 -8.61 7.99
C SER A 493 32.60 -8.62 9.51
N ILE A 494 32.76 -9.79 10.13
CA ILE A 494 32.52 -9.99 11.58
C ILE A 494 33.29 -8.97 12.44
N LEU A 495 34.56 -8.69 12.10
CA LEU A 495 35.42 -7.81 12.88
C LEU A 495 35.34 -6.33 12.46
N GLY A 496 34.78 -6.03 11.28
CA GLY A 496 34.90 -4.71 10.66
C GLY A 496 36.36 -4.36 10.31
N SER A 497 36.62 -3.08 10.08
CA SER A 497 37.98 -2.54 9.92
C SER A 497 38.30 -1.56 11.02
N HIS A 498 39.52 -1.63 11.55
CA HIS A 498 40.05 -0.66 12.51
C HIS A 498 40.55 0.58 11.76
N LEU A 499 39.77 1.66 11.76
CA LEU A 499 40.06 2.85 10.97
C LEU A 499 39.65 4.13 11.70
N ALA A 500 40.33 5.24 11.38
CA ALA A 500 39.85 6.59 11.64
C ALA A 500 39.09 7.07 10.40
N LEU A 501 37.80 7.36 10.56
CA LEU A 501 36.92 7.70 9.44
C LEU A 501 37.40 8.95 8.71
N ALA A 502 37.71 10.01 9.47
CA ALA A 502 38.24 11.28 8.97
C ALA A 502 39.43 11.10 8.04
N GLU A 503 40.44 10.36 8.49
CA GLU A 503 41.67 10.09 7.73
C GLU A 503 41.37 9.25 6.49
N THR A 504 40.50 8.24 6.62
CA THR A 504 40.11 7.35 5.52
C THR A 504 39.41 8.13 4.40
N PHE A 505 38.44 8.98 4.75
CA PHE A 505 37.75 9.84 3.79
C PHE A 505 38.69 10.80 3.10
N SER A 506 39.54 11.51 3.86
CA SER A 506 40.50 12.46 3.31
C SER A 506 41.49 11.78 2.35
N ALA A 507 42.00 10.61 2.73
CA ALA A 507 42.92 9.82 1.91
C ALA A 507 42.26 9.34 0.62
N GLU A 508 41.04 8.80 0.69
CA GLU A 508 40.34 8.32 -0.51
C GLU A 508 39.89 9.44 -1.43
N LEU A 509 39.40 10.56 -0.88
CA LEU A 509 39.08 11.74 -1.66
C LEU A 509 40.33 12.25 -2.39
N SER A 510 41.46 12.38 -1.69
CA SER A 510 42.73 12.81 -2.28
C SER A 510 43.20 11.91 -3.42
N LYS A 511 43.01 10.58 -3.30
CA LYS A 511 43.33 9.64 -4.39
C LYS A 511 42.38 9.74 -5.58
N LEU A 512 41.12 10.15 -5.35
CA LEU A 512 40.10 10.25 -6.39
C LEU A 512 40.18 11.57 -7.15
N MET A 513 40.52 12.67 -6.47
CA MET A 513 40.44 14.01 -7.03
C MET A 513 41.16 14.21 -8.38
N PRO A 514 42.37 13.70 -8.62
CA PRO A 514 43.05 13.88 -9.91
C PRO A 514 42.24 13.37 -11.11
N LYS A 515 41.43 12.31 -10.92
CA LYS A 515 40.58 11.75 -11.97
C LYS A 515 39.43 12.67 -12.38
N PHE A 516 38.94 13.50 -11.46
CA PHE A 516 37.78 14.36 -11.67
C PHE A 516 38.17 15.81 -11.97
N ALA A 517 39.28 16.30 -11.40
CA ALA A 517 39.78 17.65 -11.65
C ALA A 517 40.35 17.84 -13.07
N SER A 518 40.84 16.78 -13.71
CA SER A 518 41.46 16.86 -15.05
C SER A 518 40.43 17.08 -16.18
N ILE A 519 39.15 16.92 -15.89
CA ILE A 519 38.07 16.97 -16.90
C ILE A 519 37.68 18.42 -17.23
N GLU A 520 37.92 19.38 -16.33
CA GLU A 520 37.54 20.79 -16.55
C GLU A 520 38.61 21.64 -17.24
N ALA A 521 39.87 21.19 -17.27
CA ALA A 521 40.99 21.97 -17.82
C ALA A 521 41.07 22.00 -19.36
N GLY A 522 39.98 21.62 -20.07
CA GLY A 522 39.87 21.66 -21.53
C GLY A 522 39.84 23.07 -22.16
N VAL A 523 40.49 24.05 -21.52
CA VAL A 523 40.77 25.36 -22.12
C VAL A 523 42.08 25.22 -22.92
N PRO A 524 42.14 25.69 -24.19
CA PRO A 524 43.29 25.48 -25.06
C PRO A 524 44.58 26.07 -24.47
N GLU A 525 45.50 25.16 -24.15
CA GLU A 525 46.96 25.23 -24.24
C GLU A 525 47.57 26.60 -24.62
N VAL A 526 47.54 27.57 -23.70
CA VAL A 526 48.45 28.73 -23.75
C VAL A 526 49.64 28.41 -22.86
N ALA A 527 50.70 27.92 -23.51
CA ALA A 527 52.10 27.88 -23.07
C ALA A 527 52.38 27.32 -21.66
N ALA A 528 52.49 26.00 -21.58
CA ALA A 528 53.10 25.29 -20.47
C ALA A 528 54.62 25.59 -20.39
N ASN A 529 55.04 26.29 -19.35
CA ASN A 529 56.45 26.34 -18.91
C ASN A 529 56.60 26.69 -17.42
N THR A 530 55.74 26.14 -16.56
CA THR A 530 55.88 26.27 -15.09
C THR A 530 55.83 24.91 -14.41
N THR A 531 56.99 24.26 -14.35
CA THR A 531 57.24 23.05 -13.57
C THR A 531 57.26 23.39 -12.07
N GLY A 532 56.10 23.30 -11.40
CA GLY A 532 56.05 23.53 -9.95
C GLY A 532 54.66 23.70 -9.37
N ALA A 533 53.64 22.97 -9.83
CA ALA A 533 52.36 22.96 -9.14
C ALA A 533 52.48 22.11 -7.87
N ALA A 534 52.77 22.77 -6.75
CA ALA A 534 52.74 22.17 -5.43
C ALA A 534 51.36 21.50 -5.23
N THR A 535 51.36 20.23 -4.85
CA THR A 535 50.16 19.48 -4.47
C THR A 535 49.54 20.14 -3.24
N GLN A 536 48.67 21.13 -3.45
CA GLN A 536 47.94 21.75 -2.34
C GLN A 536 47.08 20.68 -1.66
N ALA A 537 47.24 20.54 -0.35
CA ALA A 537 46.56 19.53 0.44
C ALA A 537 45.05 19.80 0.46
N ILE A 538 44.25 18.75 0.22
CA ILE A 538 42.80 18.79 0.44
C ILE A 538 42.55 18.81 1.94
N SER A 539 41.73 19.75 2.40
CA SER A 539 41.37 19.84 3.82
C SER A 539 39.92 19.40 4.01
N VAL A 540 39.69 18.49 4.97
CA VAL A 540 38.35 18.14 5.43
C VAL A 540 38.10 18.92 6.71
N LYS A 541 37.10 19.80 6.70
CA LYS A 541 36.74 20.59 7.88
C LYS A 541 35.63 19.88 8.65
N PHE A 542 35.91 19.60 9.91
CA PHE A 542 34.93 19.07 10.85
C PHE A 542 34.20 20.23 11.48
N CYS A 543 32.90 20.34 11.22
CA CYS A 543 32.06 21.39 11.77
C CYS A 543 31.03 20.74 12.68
N THR A 544 30.90 21.25 13.90
CA THR A 544 29.76 20.88 14.73
C THR A 544 28.50 21.55 14.18
N ARG A 545 27.33 20.95 14.38
CA ARG A 545 26.07 21.52 13.90
C ARG A 545 25.84 22.95 14.41
N ALA A 546 26.31 23.28 15.63
CA ALA A 546 26.21 24.61 16.22
C ALA A 546 26.95 25.66 15.38
N GLU A 547 28.21 25.38 15.02
CA GLU A 547 29.04 26.24 14.17
C GLU A 547 28.46 26.35 12.74
N ALA A 548 27.92 25.26 12.22
CA ALA A 548 27.29 25.24 10.90
C ALA A 548 26.00 26.06 10.87
N THR A 549 25.16 26.01 11.90
CA THR A 549 23.95 26.84 11.98
C THR A 549 24.27 28.33 12.06
N GLU A 550 25.32 28.75 12.74
CA GLU A 550 25.74 30.15 12.72
C GLU A 550 26.17 30.58 11.31
N GLY A 551 26.93 29.76 10.60
CA GLY A 551 27.32 30.01 9.21
C GLY A 551 26.16 30.02 8.21
N VAL A 552 25.22 29.07 8.33
CA VAL A 552 24.03 28.94 7.46
C VAL A 552 23.02 30.04 7.73
N ILE A 553 22.77 30.40 8.99
CA ILE A 553 21.91 31.53 9.34
C ILE A 553 22.50 32.83 8.77
N LEU A 554 23.83 33.00 8.82
CA LEU A 554 24.50 34.16 8.21
C LEU A 554 24.41 34.16 6.67
N THR A 555 24.47 33.01 6.00
CA THR A 555 24.33 32.92 4.53
C THR A 555 22.88 33.07 4.07
N GLU A 556 21.90 32.49 4.77
CA GLU A 556 20.47 32.74 4.52
C GLU A 556 20.08 34.20 4.81
N LEU A 557 20.62 34.81 5.88
CA LEU A 557 20.47 36.25 6.15
C LEU A 557 21.14 37.09 5.06
N ALA A 558 22.32 36.72 4.56
CA ALA A 558 22.98 37.45 3.47
C ALA A 558 22.20 37.33 2.14
N MET A 559 21.63 36.17 1.84
CA MET A 559 20.78 35.94 0.66
C MET A 559 19.46 36.71 0.75
N THR A 560 18.79 36.68 1.91
CA THR A 560 17.55 37.47 2.12
C THR A 560 17.83 38.97 2.10
N THR A 561 18.95 39.44 2.67
CA THR A 561 19.35 40.86 2.59
C THR A 561 19.66 41.29 1.15
N THR A 562 20.23 40.39 0.34
CA THR A 562 20.52 40.63 -1.08
C THR A 562 19.23 40.63 -1.92
N GLN A 563 18.31 39.70 -1.67
CA GLN A 563 16.97 39.71 -2.29
C GLN A 563 16.14 40.92 -1.88
N LEU A 564 16.20 41.35 -0.62
CA LEU A 564 15.54 42.58 -0.15
C LEU A 564 16.14 43.82 -0.84
N LYS A 565 17.47 43.88 -1.02
CA LYS A 565 18.16 44.96 -1.76
C LYS A 565 17.78 45.00 -3.24
N ILE A 566 17.59 43.84 -3.87
CA ILE A 566 17.14 43.75 -5.26
C ILE A 566 15.67 44.19 -5.39
N MET A 567 14.79 43.78 -4.46
CA MET A 567 13.39 44.22 -4.44
C MET A 567 13.24 45.71 -4.11
N THR A 568 14.05 46.27 -3.20
CA THR A 568 14.02 47.72 -2.91
C THR A 568 14.55 48.55 -4.08
N ARG A 569 15.57 48.07 -4.81
CA ARG A 569 16.03 48.73 -6.05
C ARG A 569 15.02 48.67 -7.19
N SER A 570 14.22 47.61 -7.29
CA SER A 570 13.20 47.51 -8.34
C SER A 570 11.93 48.32 -8.05
N TYR A 571 11.62 48.56 -6.77
CA TYR A 571 10.41 49.30 -6.37
C TYR A 571 10.65 50.80 -6.10
N PHE A 572 11.85 51.20 -5.70
CA PHE A 572 12.16 52.60 -5.44
C PHE A 572 13.22 53.09 -6.42
N GLY A 573 12.74 53.60 -7.55
CA GLY A 573 13.55 54.38 -8.47
C GLY A 573 14.10 55.62 -7.76
N THR A 574 15.43 55.76 -7.79
CA THR A 574 16.24 56.95 -7.45
C THR A 574 15.89 57.69 -6.16
N GLY A 575 16.77 57.54 -5.17
CA GLY A 575 17.09 58.60 -4.22
C GLY A 575 16.36 58.54 -2.89
N GLU A 576 16.83 57.70 -1.97
CA GLU A 576 17.16 58.07 -0.58
C GLU A 576 17.72 56.86 0.17
N CYS A 577 18.83 57.07 0.88
CA CYS A 577 19.59 56.03 1.55
C CYS A 577 19.01 55.78 2.95
N LEU A 578 18.10 54.81 3.09
CA LEU A 578 17.65 54.34 4.40
C LEU A 578 18.75 53.48 5.05
N THR A 579 19.43 54.06 6.02
CA THR A 579 20.36 53.35 6.90
C THR A 579 19.55 52.65 8.00
N LEU A 580 19.37 51.33 7.88
CA LEU A 580 18.92 50.49 8.98
C LEU A 580 20.13 50.21 9.90
N GLN A 581 20.11 50.78 11.11
CA GLN A 581 21.03 50.39 12.18
C GLN A 581 20.58 49.09 12.85
N LYS A 582 21.59 48.32 13.27
CA LYS A 582 21.55 46.93 13.77
C LYS A 582 20.56 46.68 14.89
#